data_AF-A0A366ECB6-F1
#
_entry.id   AF-A0A366ECB6-F1
#
_cell.length_a   1.000
_cell.length_b   1.000
_cell.length_c   1.000
_cell.angle_alpha   90.00
_cell.angle_beta   90.00
_cell.angle_gamma   90.00
#
_symmetry.space_group_name_H-M   'P 1'
#
loop_
_entity.id
_entity.type
_entity.pdbx_description
1 polymer ?
#
loop_
_entity_poly.entity_id
_entity_poly.type
_entity_poly.pdbx_seq_one_letter_code
_entity_poly.pdbx_strand_id
1 'polypeptide(L)'
;MPIAERDYWNDNRYRPKSKKAPKWSWSVIVFILLALFASGLPMKIYNEITIQQEQEIRSYLQEREQYFSSSDQSFKQLMTKLNASNGNLSSLTLDINETDMMLTQNYQKLINLDPPHDFKELHNKTIELYVIKQAAVDYLVSSANANTYHSEILSTYIEESNRKMSELRPLMIEGLQKADLRYRIEQDGTLTYWVKDHYSRSLE
;
A
#
# COMPACT_ATOMS: atom_id res chain seq x y z
N MET A 1 10.00 84.23 -10.66
CA MET A 1 9.95 82.81 -11.08
C MET A 1 9.20 82.00 -10.02
N PRO A 2 7.95 81.60 -10.28
CA PRO A 2 7.25 80.61 -9.49
C PRO A 2 7.11 79.28 -10.25
N ILE A 3 7.67 78.23 -9.65
CA ILE A 3 7.08 76.91 -9.36
C ILE A 3 6.02 76.38 -10.35
N ALA A 4 6.51 75.50 -11.24
CA ALA A 4 5.92 74.28 -11.81
C ALA A 4 4.38 74.12 -11.87
N GLU A 5 3.91 74.04 -13.11
CA GLU A 5 2.80 73.19 -13.58
C GLU A 5 2.65 71.89 -12.78
N ARG A 6 1.49 71.69 -12.15
CA ARG A 6 0.99 70.36 -11.80
C ARG A 6 -0.52 70.34 -11.56
N ASP A 7 -1.27 70.96 -12.47
CA ASP A 7 -2.74 71.00 -12.44
C ASP A 7 -3.35 70.19 -13.59
N TYR A 8 -3.02 68.91 -13.69
CA TYR A 8 -3.80 67.96 -14.50
C TYR A 8 -3.82 66.61 -13.80
N TRP A 9 -4.99 65.95 -13.85
CA TRP A 9 -5.28 64.58 -13.41
C TRP A 9 -5.86 64.37 -12.00
N ASN A 10 -6.85 65.17 -11.60
CA ASN A 10 -7.86 64.70 -10.64
C ASN A 10 -9.21 64.48 -11.34
N ASP A 11 -9.22 63.71 -12.43
CA ASP A 11 -10.46 63.23 -13.05
C ASP A 11 -10.93 61.96 -12.33
N ASN A 12 -11.83 62.12 -11.37
CA ASN A 12 -12.41 61.02 -10.60
C ASN A 12 -13.32 60.09 -11.44
N ARG A 13 -13.46 60.30 -12.76
CA ARG A 13 -14.27 59.47 -13.66
C ARG A 13 -13.72 58.05 -13.89
N TYR A 14 -12.44 57.80 -13.59
CA TYR A 14 -11.79 56.49 -13.79
C TYR A 14 -11.31 55.81 -12.50
N ARG A 15 -11.79 56.22 -11.31
CA ARG A 15 -11.57 55.40 -10.11
C ARG A 15 -12.39 54.11 -10.26
N PRO A 16 -11.77 52.91 -10.23
CA PRO A 16 -12.55 51.68 -10.20
C PRO A 16 -13.42 51.73 -8.95
N LYS A 17 -14.74 51.77 -9.13
CA LYS A 17 -15.69 51.64 -8.02
C LYS A 17 -15.31 50.38 -7.27
N SER A 18 -14.75 50.52 -6.06
CA SER A 18 -14.42 49.39 -5.22
C SER A 18 -15.70 48.57 -5.06
N LYS A 19 -15.79 47.41 -5.72
CA LYS A 19 -16.86 46.45 -5.47
C LYS A 19 -16.72 46.10 -3.99
N LYS A 20 -17.60 46.65 -3.14
CA LYS A 20 -17.65 46.25 -1.73
C LYS A 20 -17.77 44.72 -1.76
N ALA A 21 -16.78 44.03 -1.20
CA ALA A 21 -16.87 42.58 -1.03
C ALA A 21 -18.20 42.31 -0.33
N PRO A 22 -19.02 41.35 -0.83
CA PRO A 22 -20.32 41.09 -0.26
C PRO A 22 -20.14 40.83 1.23
N LYS A 23 -20.78 41.65 2.08
CA LYS A 23 -20.78 41.46 3.52
C LYS A 23 -21.72 40.30 3.80
N TRP A 24 -21.19 39.09 3.73
CA TRP A 24 -21.89 37.90 4.17
C TRP A 24 -22.19 38.07 5.66
N SER A 25 -23.47 38.20 6.00
CA SER A 25 -23.86 38.17 7.41
C SER A 25 -23.68 36.74 7.90
N TRP A 26 -23.21 36.58 9.13
CA TRP A 26 -23.09 35.26 9.78
C TRP A 26 -24.38 34.45 9.69
N SER A 27 -25.54 35.12 9.68
CA SER A 27 -26.84 34.49 9.47
C SER A 27 -26.96 33.79 8.10
N VAL A 28 -26.44 34.37 7.01
CA VAL A 28 -26.49 33.71 5.69
C VAL A 28 -25.56 32.50 5.67
N ILE A 29 -24.40 32.58 6.31
CA ILE A 29 -23.46 31.45 6.44
C ILE A 29 -24.11 30.30 7.22
N VAL A 30 -24.79 30.59 8.33
CA VAL A 30 -25.53 29.59 9.12
C VAL A 30 -26.67 28.97 8.33
N PHE A 31 -27.43 29.77 7.56
CA PHE A 31 -28.49 29.25 6.69
C PHE A 31 -27.95 28.35 5.57
N ILE A 32 -26.80 28.69 4.97
CA ILE A 32 -26.15 27.84 3.96
C ILE A 32 -25.66 26.54 4.57
N LEU A 33 -25.01 26.58 5.75
CA LEU A 33 -24.57 25.37 6.44
C LEU A 33 -25.75 24.46 6.79
N LEU A 34 -26.84 25.02 7.33
CA LEU A 34 -28.07 24.27 7.61
C LEU A 34 -28.66 23.67 6.33
N ALA A 35 -28.70 24.41 5.22
CA ALA A 35 -29.18 23.89 3.94
C ALA A 35 -28.29 22.77 3.38
N LEU A 36 -26.97 22.87 3.53
CA LEU A 36 -26.02 21.82 3.16
C LEU A 36 -26.21 20.56 4.01
N PHE A 37 -26.37 20.69 5.33
CA PHE A 37 -26.66 19.53 6.19
C PHE A 37 -28.03 18.91 5.87
N ALA A 38 -29.07 19.72 5.66
CA ALA A 38 -30.40 19.26 5.29
C ALA A 38 -30.46 18.59 3.90
N SER A 39 -29.54 18.93 2.99
CA SER A 39 -29.47 18.36 1.65
C SER A 39 -28.98 16.89 1.61
N GLY A 40 -28.43 16.39 2.71
CA GLY A 40 -27.81 15.07 2.78
C GLY A 40 -26.48 14.94 2.00
N LEU A 41 -25.99 16.02 1.36
CA LEU A 41 -24.69 16.04 0.67
C LEU A 41 -23.52 15.65 1.57
N PRO A 42 -23.40 16.14 2.84
CA PRO A 42 -22.30 15.72 3.72
C PRO A 42 -22.30 14.21 3.98
N MET A 43 -23.49 13.61 4.16
CA MET A 43 -23.62 12.17 4.39
C MET A 43 -23.26 11.37 3.13
N LYS A 44 -23.65 11.84 1.94
CA LYS A 44 -23.27 11.20 0.67
C LYS A 44 -21.76 11.23 0.45
N ILE A 45 -21.13 12.39 0.63
CA ILE A 45 -19.68 12.55 0.51
C ILE A 45 -18.95 11.68 1.54
N TYR A 46 -19.41 11.68 2.79
CA TYR A 46 -18.84 10.82 3.83
C TYR A 46 -18.90 9.33 3.47
N ASN A 47 -20.07 8.87 3.01
CA ASN A 47 -20.24 7.48 2.59
C ASN A 47 -19.36 7.14 1.39
N GLU A 48 -19.30 8.00 0.38
CA GLU A 48 -18.47 7.79 -0.81
C GLU A 48 -16.98 7.68 -0.46
N ILE A 49 -16.47 8.59 0.39
CA ILE A 49 -15.09 8.53 0.89
C ILE A 49 -14.83 7.24 1.66
N THR A 50 -15.75 6.85 2.55
CA THR A 50 -15.61 5.63 3.36
C THR A 50 -15.61 4.38 2.48
N ILE A 51 -16.51 4.32 1.50
CA ILE A 51 -16.61 3.20 0.55
C ILE A 51 -15.31 3.09 -0.26
N GLN A 52 -14.80 4.22 -0.76
CA GLN A 52 -13.57 4.24 -1.53
C GLN A 52 -12.37 3.74 -0.71
N GLN A 53 -12.22 4.21 0.53
CA GLN A 53 -11.16 3.76 1.42
C GLN A 53 -11.25 2.25 1.71
N GLU A 54 -12.44 1.72 1.97
CA GLU A 54 -12.64 0.30 2.20
C GLU A 54 -12.34 -0.55 0.94
N GLN A 55 -12.64 -0.03 -0.26
CA GLN A 55 -12.28 -0.68 -1.54
C GLN A 55 -10.78 -0.67 -1.82
N GLU A 56 -10.08 0.43 -1.51
CA GLU A 56 -8.63 0.54 -1.63
C GLU A 56 -7.94 -0.47 -0.70
N ILE A 57 -8.37 -0.54 0.56
CA ILE A 57 -7.89 -1.53 1.53
C ILE A 57 -8.11 -2.95 1.03
N ARG A 58 -9.32 -3.26 0.52
CA ARG A 58 -9.63 -4.60 -0.02
C ARG A 58 -8.68 -4.97 -1.14
N SER A 59 -8.58 -4.11 -2.15
CA SER A 59 -7.79 -4.35 -3.36
C SER A 59 -6.33 -4.55 -2.99
N TYR A 60 -5.78 -3.66 -2.15
CA TYR A 60 -4.41 -3.77 -1.65
C TYR A 60 -4.16 -5.10 -0.93
N LEU A 61 -5.01 -5.47 0.04
CA LEU A 61 -4.81 -6.70 0.82
C LEU A 61 -4.89 -7.94 -0.07
N GLN A 62 -5.82 -7.97 -1.03
CA GLN A 62 -5.96 -9.07 -1.98
C GLN A 62 -4.76 -9.20 -2.90
N GLU A 63 -4.31 -8.11 -3.52
CA GLU A 63 -3.18 -8.11 -4.45
C GLU A 63 -1.87 -8.45 -3.74
N ARG A 64 -1.64 -7.82 -2.57
CA ARG A 64 -0.48 -8.14 -1.72
C ARG A 64 -0.47 -9.62 -1.37
N GLU A 65 -1.58 -10.17 -0.89
CA GLU A 65 -1.66 -11.58 -0.49
C GLU A 65 -1.43 -12.51 -1.67
N GLN A 66 -1.99 -12.22 -2.83
CA GLN A 66 -1.78 -13.00 -4.05
C GLN A 66 -0.29 -13.08 -4.41
N TYR A 67 0.41 -11.95 -4.45
CA TYR A 67 1.83 -11.93 -4.81
C TYR A 67 2.68 -12.60 -3.73
N PHE A 68 2.40 -12.26 -2.48
CA PHE A 68 3.13 -12.76 -1.31
C PHE A 68 3.03 -14.27 -1.16
N SER A 69 1.81 -14.82 -1.13
CA SER A 69 1.58 -16.26 -0.94
C SER A 69 2.15 -17.07 -2.09
N SER A 70 1.99 -16.60 -3.34
CA SER A 70 2.61 -17.25 -4.50
C SER A 70 4.13 -17.35 -4.32
N SER A 71 4.77 -16.24 -3.96
CA SER A 71 6.24 -16.15 -3.79
C SER A 71 6.77 -16.96 -2.63
N ASP A 72 6.08 -16.91 -1.49
CA ASP A 72 6.42 -17.69 -0.31
C ASP A 72 6.31 -19.20 -0.58
N GLN A 73 5.25 -19.62 -1.28
CA GLN A 73 5.05 -21.02 -1.64
C GLN A 73 6.18 -21.54 -2.54
N SER A 74 6.53 -20.86 -3.63
CA SER A 74 7.60 -21.34 -4.51
C SER A 74 8.95 -21.34 -3.82
N PHE A 75 9.26 -20.32 -3.01
CA PHE A 75 10.49 -20.30 -2.22
C PHE A 75 10.57 -21.50 -1.27
N LYS A 76 9.50 -21.79 -0.51
CA LYS A 76 9.43 -22.95 0.38
C LYS A 76 9.56 -24.28 -0.36
N GLN A 77 8.93 -24.39 -1.53
CA GLN A 77 9.06 -25.58 -2.39
C GLN A 77 10.51 -25.76 -2.86
N LEU A 78 11.18 -24.70 -3.30
CA LEU A 78 12.59 -24.74 -3.66
C LEU A 78 13.47 -25.19 -2.48
N MET A 79 13.28 -24.62 -1.29
CA MET A 79 14.03 -25.03 -0.09
C MET A 79 13.80 -26.50 0.26
N THR A 80 12.57 -26.99 0.11
CA THR A 80 12.23 -28.40 0.34
C THR A 80 12.96 -29.32 -0.65
N LYS A 81 12.95 -28.97 -1.94
CA LYS A 81 13.65 -29.72 -2.99
C LYS A 81 15.17 -29.70 -2.79
N LEU A 82 15.72 -28.56 -2.38
CA LEU A 82 17.13 -28.39 -2.04
C LEU A 82 17.56 -29.32 -0.90
N ASN A 83 16.76 -29.38 0.17
CA ASN A 83 17.02 -30.30 1.28
C ASN A 83 16.92 -31.76 0.82
N ALA A 84 15.94 -32.10 -0.01
CA ALA A 84 15.79 -33.45 -0.56
C ALA A 84 16.93 -33.86 -1.52
N SER A 85 17.53 -32.89 -2.23
CA SER A 85 18.67 -33.12 -3.11
C SER A 85 20.02 -33.08 -2.39
N ASN A 86 20.03 -32.96 -1.05
CA ASN A 86 21.23 -32.75 -0.23
C ASN A 86 22.12 -31.60 -0.74
N GLY A 87 21.50 -30.51 -1.21
CA GLY A 87 22.22 -29.35 -1.74
C GLY A 87 22.79 -29.54 -3.15
N ASN A 88 22.43 -30.59 -3.88
CA ASN A 88 22.81 -30.72 -5.29
C ASN A 88 22.04 -29.70 -6.13
N LEU A 89 22.72 -28.60 -6.49
CA LEU A 89 22.14 -27.50 -7.26
C LEU A 89 21.94 -27.84 -8.73
N SER A 90 22.77 -28.72 -9.31
CA SER A 90 22.74 -29.02 -10.75
C SER A 90 21.38 -29.57 -11.18
N SER A 91 20.79 -30.45 -10.37
CA SER A 91 19.46 -31.02 -10.57
C SER A 91 18.31 -30.04 -10.34
N LEU A 92 18.58 -28.87 -9.76
CA LEU A 92 17.59 -27.87 -9.37
C LEU A 92 17.67 -26.57 -10.17
N THR A 93 18.54 -26.51 -11.19
CA THR A 93 18.75 -25.31 -12.01
C THR A 93 17.43 -24.71 -12.53
N LEU A 94 16.52 -25.55 -13.04
CA LEU A 94 15.22 -25.12 -13.54
C LEU A 94 14.34 -24.54 -12.43
N ASP A 95 14.24 -25.24 -11.30
CA ASP A 95 13.45 -24.80 -10.13
C ASP A 95 13.97 -23.48 -9.53
N ILE A 96 15.30 -23.32 -9.49
CA ILE A 96 15.96 -22.08 -9.02
C ILE A 96 15.57 -20.92 -9.94
N ASN A 97 15.69 -21.09 -11.26
CA ASN A 97 15.37 -20.04 -12.24
C ASN A 97 13.88 -19.69 -12.27
N GLU A 98 12.99 -20.68 -12.13
CA GLU A 98 11.55 -20.43 -12.04
C GLU A 98 11.20 -19.64 -10.77
N THR A 99 11.80 -20.00 -9.64
CA THR A 99 11.61 -19.29 -8.38
C THR A 99 12.14 -17.86 -8.45
N ASP A 100 13.32 -17.68 -9.04
CA ASP A 100 13.94 -16.36 -9.29
C ASP A 100 13.03 -15.44 -10.11
N MET A 101 12.57 -15.93 -11.25
CA MET A 101 11.75 -15.16 -12.17
C MET A 101 10.41 -14.79 -11.53
N MET A 102 9.81 -15.71 -10.77
CA MET A 102 8.55 -15.48 -10.09
C MET A 102 8.69 -14.50 -8.91
N LEU A 103 9.75 -14.60 -8.11
CA LEU A 103 10.06 -13.64 -7.04
C LEU A 103 10.28 -12.24 -7.62
N THR A 104 11.06 -12.12 -8.69
CA THR A 104 11.32 -10.85 -9.38
C THR A 104 10.04 -10.22 -9.92
N GLN A 105 9.18 -11.00 -10.58
CA GLN A 105 7.91 -10.50 -11.12
C GLN A 105 6.96 -10.05 -10.01
N ASN A 106 6.81 -10.85 -8.95
CA ASN A 106 5.93 -10.52 -7.84
C ASN A 106 6.47 -9.36 -7.00
N TYR A 107 7.78 -9.22 -6.87
CA TYR A 107 8.43 -8.05 -6.27
C TYR A 107 8.08 -6.78 -7.04
N GLN A 108 8.22 -6.78 -8.37
CA GLN A 108 7.87 -5.62 -9.19
C GLN A 108 6.39 -5.23 -9.06
N LYS A 109 5.48 -6.21 -8.99
CA LYS A 109 4.07 -5.93 -8.75
C LYS A 109 3.84 -5.37 -7.35
N LEU A 110 4.49 -5.95 -6.33
CA LEU A 110 4.37 -5.53 -4.95
C LEU A 110 4.83 -4.09 -4.76
N ILE A 111 6.02 -3.69 -5.22
CA ILE A 111 6.52 -2.32 -5.01
C ILE A 111 5.68 -1.24 -5.69
N ASN A 112 4.89 -1.62 -6.69
CA ASN A 112 4.01 -0.72 -7.43
C ASN A 112 2.61 -0.63 -6.81
N LEU A 113 2.30 -1.44 -5.79
CA LEU A 113 1.06 -1.30 -5.03
C LEU A 113 1.12 -0.01 -4.22
N ASP A 114 -0.01 0.70 -4.17
CA ASP A 114 -0.18 1.83 -3.28
C ASP A 114 -0.81 1.35 -1.96
N PRO A 115 -0.05 1.25 -0.85
CA PRO A 115 -0.60 0.78 0.40
C PRO A 115 -1.47 1.85 1.05
N PRO A 116 -2.67 1.50 1.56
CA PRO A 116 -3.41 2.38 2.45
C PRO A 116 -2.55 2.77 3.66
N HIS A 117 -2.80 3.95 4.21
CA HIS A 117 -1.95 4.55 5.24
C HIS A 117 -1.61 3.59 6.39
N ASP A 118 -2.60 2.89 6.91
CA ASP A 118 -2.48 1.97 8.05
C ASP A 118 -1.69 0.70 7.75
N PHE A 119 -1.48 0.37 6.47
CA PHE A 119 -0.75 -0.80 6.00
C PHE A 119 0.62 -0.47 5.41
N LYS A 120 1.05 0.79 5.44
CA LYS A 120 2.33 1.22 4.86
C LYS A 120 3.54 0.52 5.50
N GLU A 121 3.52 0.30 6.81
CA GLU A 121 4.61 -0.39 7.50
C GLU A 121 4.65 -1.88 7.14
N LEU A 122 3.49 -2.55 7.14
CA LEU A 122 3.35 -3.93 6.66
C LEU A 122 3.91 -4.06 5.24
N HIS A 123 3.57 -3.12 4.36
CA HIS A 123 4.04 -3.08 2.98
C HIS A 123 5.57 -3.05 2.90
N ASN A 124 6.19 -2.09 3.59
CA ASN A 124 7.64 -1.92 3.61
C ASN A 124 8.36 -3.17 4.15
N LYS A 125 7.85 -3.76 5.23
CA LYS A 125 8.41 -5.02 5.77
C LYS A 125 8.21 -6.20 4.85
N THR A 126 7.11 -6.24 4.10
CA THR A 126 6.90 -7.27 3.08
C THR A 126 7.95 -7.13 1.97
N ILE A 127 8.25 -5.91 1.52
CA ILE A 127 9.33 -5.63 0.55
C ILE A 127 10.69 -6.07 1.09
N GLU A 128 11.05 -5.72 2.33
CA GLU A 128 12.31 -6.16 2.96
C GLU A 128 12.47 -7.70 2.90
N LEU A 129 11.41 -8.43 3.26
CA LEU A 129 11.40 -9.89 3.20
C LEU A 129 11.60 -10.42 1.78
N TYR A 130 10.99 -9.78 0.77
CA TYR A 130 11.21 -10.16 -0.63
C TYR A 130 12.67 -10.00 -1.05
N VAL A 131 13.31 -8.90 -0.67
CA VAL A 131 14.72 -8.64 -1.00
C VAL A 131 15.61 -9.73 -0.42
N ILE A 132 15.34 -10.19 0.81
CA ILE A 132 16.10 -11.28 1.45
C ILE A 132 15.88 -12.60 0.70
N LYS A 133 14.64 -12.93 0.34
CA LYS A 133 14.33 -14.14 -0.44
C LYS A 133 14.97 -14.11 -1.83
N GLN A 134 14.95 -12.96 -2.49
CA GLN A 134 15.61 -12.74 -3.77
C GLN A 134 17.12 -12.96 -3.64
N ALA A 135 17.77 -12.35 -2.65
CA ALA A 135 19.21 -12.54 -2.41
C ALA A 135 19.58 -14.00 -2.15
N ALA A 136 18.72 -14.76 -1.46
CA ALA A 136 18.90 -16.19 -1.25
C ALA A 136 18.86 -16.98 -2.57
N VAL A 137 17.95 -16.63 -3.48
CA VAL A 137 17.82 -17.28 -4.78
C VAL A 137 18.95 -16.84 -5.74
N ASP A 138 19.33 -15.57 -5.75
CA ASP A 138 20.48 -15.05 -6.51
C ASP A 138 21.78 -15.77 -6.11
N TYR A 139 21.92 -16.04 -4.80
CA TYR A 139 23.02 -16.84 -4.27
C TYR A 139 23.00 -18.28 -4.82
N LEU A 140 21.82 -18.91 -4.90
CA LEU A 140 21.67 -20.25 -5.46
C LEU A 140 21.96 -20.29 -6.97
N VAL A 141 21.48 -19.30 -7.74
CA VAL A 141 21.80 -19.14 -9.17
C VAL A 141 23.32 -19.03 -9.36
N SER A 142 23.95 -18.14 -8.61
CA SER A 142 25.40 -17.91 -8.69
C SER A 142 26.19 -19.16 -8.30
N SER A 143 25.76 -19.83 -7.23
CA SER A 143 26.39 -21.05 -6.72
C SER A 143 26.24 -22.24 -7.67
N ALA A 144 25.10 -22.35 -8.37
CA ALA A 144 24.87 -23.39 -9.36
C ALA A 144 25.82 -23.23 -10.56
N ASN A 145 26.05 -21.99 -11.00
CA ASN A 145 26.94 -21.68 -12.12
C ASN A 145 28.43 -21.84 -11.77
N ALA A 146 28.82 -21.46 -10.54
CA ALA A 146 30.21 -21.49 -10.09
C ALA A 146 30.60 -22.75 -9.31
N ASN A 147 29.65 -23.65 -9.03
CA ASN A 147 29.81 -24.83 -8.17
C ASN A 147 30.40 -24.50 -6.77
N THR A 148 29.91 -23.42 -6.15
CA THR A 148 30.42 -22.85 -4.89
C THR A 148 29.35 -22.80 -3.79
N TYR A 149 28.47 -23.80 -3.76
CA TYR A 149 27.41 -23.88 -2.77
C TYR A 149 27.96 -24.13 -1.36
N HIS A 150 27.52 -23.30 -0.41
CA HIS A 150 27.80 -23.36 1.02
C HIS A 150 26.48 -23.21 1.77
N SER A 151 26.09 -24.24 2.51
CA SER A 151 24.79 -24.26 3.19
C SER A 151 24.68 -23.20 4.29
N GLU A 152 25.79 -22.80 4.90
CA GLU A 152 25.81 -21.81 5.98
C GLU A 152 25.35 -20.43 5.48
N ILE A 153 25.75 -20.04 4.27
CA ILE A 153 25.35 -18.77 3.65
C ILE A 153 23.85 -18.77 3.40
N LEU A 154 23.31 -19.84 2.80
CA LEU A 154 21.89 -19.96 2.55
C LEU A 154 21.08 -19.97 3.86
N SER A 155 21.56 -20.69 4.87
CA SER A 155 20.91 -20.76 6.18
C SER A 155 20.76 -19.38 6.83
N THR A 156 21.74 -18.49 6.66
CA THR A 156 21.69 -17.11 7.15
C THR A 156 20.54 -16.34 6.50
N TYR A 157 20.36 -16.47 5.18
CA TYR A 157 19.23 -15.83 4.49
C TYR A 157 17.88 -16.42 4.92
N ILE A 158 17.81 -17.73 5.12
CA ILE A 158 16.58 -18.40 5.59
C ILE A 158 16.21 -17.93 7.00
N GLU A 159 17.17 -17.87 7.91
CA GLU A 159 16.96 -17.39 9.28
C GLU A 159 16.49 -15.94 9.30
N GLU A 160 17.15 -15.07 8.53
CA GLU A 160 16.77 -13.66 8.40
C GLU A 160 15.36 -13.51 7.79
N SER A 161 15.05 -14.30 6.76
CA SER A 161 13.73 -14.36 6.13
C SER A 161 12.64 -14.80 7.12
N ASN A 162 12.92 -15.84 7.92
CA ASN A 162 11.98 -16.32 8.94
C ASN A 162 11.76 -15.29 10.05
N ARG A 163 12.82 -14.59 10.47
CA ARG A 163 12.71 -13.47 11.43
C ARG A 163 11.78 -12.39 10.88
N LYS A 164 12.00 -11.94 9.65
CA LYS A 164 11.17 -10.93 8.99
C LYS A 164 9.73 -11.39 8.78
N MET A 165 9.53 -12.65 8.42
CA MET A 165 8.20 -13.26 8.32
C MET A 165 7.42 -13.13 9.63
N SER A 166 8.09 -13.34 10.77
CA SER A 166 7.44 -13.23 12.09
C SER A 166 7.00 -11.80 12.44
N GLU A 167 7.64 -10.78 11.86
CA GLU A 167 7.30 -9.35 12.02
C GLU A 167 6.03 -8.98 11.22
N LEU A 168 5.67 -9.71 10.15
CA LEU A 168 4.55 -9.31 9.28
C LEU A 168 3.18 -9.48 9.94
N ARG A 169 3.01 -10.54 10.73
CA ARG A 169 1.73 -10.83 11.39
C ARG A 169 1.27 -9.73 12.36
N PRO A 170 2.10 -9.25 13.32
CA PRO A 170 1.69 -8.17 14.20
C PRO A 170 1.37 -6.89 13.42
N LEU A 171 2.13 -6.57 12.37
CA LEU A 171 1.86 -5.42 11.50
C LEU A 171 0.54 -5.55 10.74
N MET A 172 0.20 -6.76 10.28
CA MET A 172 -1.10 -7.02 9.67
C MET A 172 -2.23 -6.78 10.68
N ILE A 173 -2.10 -7.30 11.90
CA ILE A 173 -3.10 -7.11 12.95
C ILE A 173 -3.25 -5.62 13.30
N GLU A 174 -2.14 -4.90 13.44
CA GLU A 174 -2.13 -3.47 13.72
C GLU A 174 -2.83 -2.67 12.61
N GLY A 175 -2.53 -2.96 11.34
CA GLY A 175 -3.20 -2.33 10.21
C GLY A 175 -4.71 -2.61 10.19
N LEU A 176 -5.12 -3.86 10.46
CA LEU A 176 -6.53 -4.23 10.56
C LEU A 176 -7.25 -3.49 11.71
N GLN A 177 -6.59 -3.34 12.86
CA GLN A 177 -7.13 -2.61 14.01
C GLN A 177 -7.28 -1.11 13.73
N LYS A 178 -6.28 -0.47 13.13
CA LYS A 178 -6.31 0.96 12.78
C LYS A 178 -7.39 1.27 11.74
N ALA A 179 -7.58 0.36 10.79
CA ALA A 179 -8.61 0.45 9.76
C ALA A 179 -10.03 0.03 10.22
N ASP A 180 -10.23 -0.27 11.52
CA ASP A 180 -11.49 -0.76 12.09
C ASP A 180 -12.08 -1.98 11.36
N LEU A 181 -11.20 -2.89 10.92
CA LEU A 181 -11.57 -4.11 10.23
C LEU A 181 -11.73 -5.26 11.20
N ARG A 182 -12.78 -6.05 10.99
CA ARG A 182 -13.00 -7.27 11.76
C ARG A 182 -11.94 -8.30 11.39
N TYR A 183 -11.37 -8.95 12.40
CA TYR A 183 -10.48 -10.10 12.21
C TYR A 183 -10.65 -11.14 13.31
N ARG A 184 -10.18 -12.36 13.04
CA ARG A 184 -10.15 -13.49 13.96
C ARG A 184 -8.85 -14.25 13.76
N ILE A 185 -8.25 -14.65 14.87
CA ILE A 185 -7.18 -15.64 14.88
C ILE A 185 -7.81 -16.99 15.17
N GLU A 186 -7.68 -17.92 14.23
CA GLU A 186 -8.17 -19.29 14.37
C GLU A 186 -7.25 -20.13 15.27
N GLN A 187 -7.72 -21.30 15.70
CA GLN A 187 -6.98 -22.18 16.62
C GLN A 187 -5.64 -22.68 16.06
N ASP A 188 -5.55 -22.82 14.74
CA ASP A 188 -4.33 -23.18 14.00
C ASP A 188 -3.37 -21.99 13.81
N GLY A 189 -3.74 -20.82 14.31
CA GLY A 189 -2.98 -19.59 14.14
C GLY A 189 -3.24 -18.87 12.81
N THR A 190 -4.17 -19.30 11.97
CA THR A 190 -4.56 -18.58 10.74
C THR A 190 -5.25 -17.26 11.09
N LEU A 191 -4.98 -16.20 10.31
CA LEU A 191 -5.63 -14.89 10.46
C LEU A 191 -6.71 -14.72 9.39
N THR A 192 -7.97 -14.72 9.81
CA THR A 192 -9.13 -14.42 8.96
C THR A 192 -9.54 -12.97 9.18
N TYR A 193 -9.77 -12.21 8.12
CA TYR A 193 -10.26 -10.83 8.20
C TYR A 193 -11.40 -10.60 7.22
N TRP A 194 -12.23 -9.59 7.51
CA TRP A 194 -13.38 -9.23 6.68
C TRP A 194 -13.28 -7.77 6.27
N VAL A 195 -13.33 -7.53 4.96
CA VAL A 195 -13.47 -6.20 4.38
C VAL A 195 -14.90 -6.06 3.87
N LYS A 196 -15.56 -4.93 4.14
CA LYS A 196 -16.94 -4.72 3.70
C LYS A 196 -17.01 -4.66 2.19
N ASP A 197 -18.04 -5.27 1.62
CA ASP A 197 -18.34 -5.18 0.20
C ASP A 197 -19.58 -4.30 -0.01
N HIS A 198 -19.38 -3.15 -0.66
CA HIS A 198 -20.44 -2.19 -0.96
C HIS A 198 -21.12 -2.42 -2.31
N TYR A 199 -20.82 -3.52 -3.02
CA TYR A 199 -21.44 -3.83 -4.32
C TYR A 199 -22.95 -4.17 -4.28
N SER A 200 -23.63 -4.05 -3.14
CA SER A 200 -25.06 -4.38 -3.01
C SER A 200 -25.95 -3.14 -2.85
N ARG A 201 -26.07 -2.33 -3.92
CA ARG A 201 -27.26 -1.46 -4.15
C ARG A 201 -27.34 -0.94 -5.59
N SER A 202 -27.57 -1.86 -6.53
CA SER A 202 -28.13 -1.52 -7.85
C SER A 202 -29.15 -2.57 -8.28
N LEU A 203 -30.08 -2.90 -7.39
CA LEU A 203 -31.29 -3.67 -7.70
C LEU A 203 -32.39 -3.21 -6.75
N GLU A 204 -33.02 -2.10 -7.10
CA GLU A 204 -34.45 -1.79 -6.94
C GLU A 204 -34.79 -0.52 -7.73
#